data_AF-A0A3P7IFL8-F1
#
_entry.id   AF-A0A3P7IFL8-F1
#
_cell.length_a   1.000
_cell.length_b   1.000
_cell.length_c   1.000
_cell.angle_alpha   90.00
_cell.angle_beta   90.00
_cell.angle_gamma   90.00
#
_symmetry.space_group_name_H-M   'P 1'
#
loop_
_entity.id
_entity.type
_entity.pdbx_description
1 polymer ?
#
loop_
_entity_poly.entity_id
_entity_poly.type
_entity_poly.pdbx_seq_one_letter_code
_entity_poly.pdbx_strand_id
1 'polypeptide(L)'
;MLDMGFEDELKSIFAFFKAQRQTLLFSATMPKKIQNFAKSALVRPVVVNVGRAGAASLNVLQEIEYVRTEDKLTRILECLQKTPPKVLIFAEKKMDVDNIYEYLLVKGVEVVSIHGGKDQRDRHTGIEDFRHGKKDVLVATDVASKGLDFQGIEHVINYDMPEDIENYGQSPFMVFLV
;
A
#
# COMPACT_ATOMS: atom_id res chain seq x y z
N MET A 1 -7.64 12.26 -1.55
CA MET A 1 -8.26 13.36 -2.31
C MET A 1 -8.70 14.48 -1.37
N LEU A 2 -9.59 14.23 -0.42
CA LEU A 2 -9.97 15.25 0.57
C LEU A 2 -8.84 15.58 1.56
N ASP A 3 -8.01 14.61 1.93
CA ASP A 3 -6.84 14.86 2.79
C ASP A 3 -5.69 15.56 2.07
N MET A 4 -5.72 15.57 0.75
CA MET A 4 -4.80 16.33 -0.10
C MET A 4 -5.28 17.78 -0.34
N GLY A 5 -6.38 18.20 0.30
CA GLY A 5 -6.90 19.56 0.21
C GLY A 5 -7.82 19.85 -0.98
N PHE A 6 -8.16 18.86 -1.81
CA PHE A 6 -8.95 19.06 -3.04
C PHE A 6 -10.46 19.33 -2.83
N GLU A 7 -10.86 19.80 -1.64
CA GLU A 7 -12.27 19.96 -1.30
C GLU A 7 -12.94 21.07 -2.13
N ASP A 8 -12.25 22.20 -2.32
CA ASP A 8 -12.80 23.35 -3.01
C ASP A 8 -12.85 23.16 -4.53
N GLU A 9 -11.90 22.42 -5.09
CA GLU A 9 -11.92 21.98 -6.48
C GLU A 9 -13.10 21.03 -6.74
N LEU A 10 -13.37 20.10 -5.83
CA LEU A 10 -14.52 19.21 -5.93
C LEU A 10 -15.84 19.98 -5.86
N LYS A 11 -15.96 20.95 -4.94
CA LYS A 11 -17.14 21.84 -4.86
C LYS A 11 -17.32 22.66 -6.15
N SER A 12 -16.22 23.17 -6.71
CA SER A 12 -16.24 23.92 -7.96
C SER A 12 -16.73 23.05 -9.12
N ILE A 13 -16.21 21.83 -9.25
CA ILE A 13 -16.67 20.84 -10.24
C ILE A 13 -18.16 20.55 -10.05
N PHE A 14 -18.62 20.40 -8.80
CA PHE A 14 -20.02 20.13 -8.50
C PHE A 14 -20.95 21.28 -8.90
N ALA A 15 -20.50 22.52 -8.78
CA ALA A 15 -21.25 23.72 -9.16
C ALA A 15 -21.48 23.84 -10.68
N PHE A 16 -20.67 23.18 -11.52
CA PHE A 16 -20.88 23.18 -12.98
C PHE A 16 -22.08 22.34 -13.44
N PHE A 17 -22.55 21.41 -12.61
CA PHE A 17 -23.71 20.58 -12.96
C PHE A 17 -25.01 21.33 -12.69
N LYS A 18 -25.76 21.60 -13.77
CA LYS A 18 -27.04 22.34 -13.71
C LYS A 18 -28.28 21.45 -13.50
N ALA A 19 -28.13 20.14 -13.65
CA ALA A 19 -29.19 19.15 -13.56
C ALA A 19 -28.93 18.15 -12.44
N GLN A 20 -29.97 17.41 -12.06
CA GLN A 20 -29.84 16.34 -11.08
C GLN A 20 -28.86 15.29 -11.57
N ARG A 21 -27.98 14.84 -10.68
CA ARG A 21 -26.94 13.84 -10.95
C ARG A 21 -27.03 12.71 -9.94
N GLN A 22 -26.64 11.52 -10.37
CA GLN A 22 -26.31 10.43 -9.46
C GLN A 22 -24.83 10.59 -9.06
N THR A 23 -24.53 10.41 -7.78
CA THR A 23 -23.16 10.49 -7.27
C THR A 23 -22.87 9.27 -6.43
N LEU A 24 -21.78 8.58 -6.76
CA LEU A 24 -21.25 7.46 -6.00
C LEU A 24 -19.99 7.93 -5.29
N LEU A 25 -19.95 7.73 -3.97
CA LEU A 25 -18.77 8.01 -3.16
C LEU A 25 -18.23 6.66 -2.67
N PHE A 26 -16.97 6.38 -3.01
CA PHE A 26 -16.24 5.22 -2.52
C PHE A 26 -15.21 5.68 -1.51
N SER A 27 -15.19 5.06 -0.33
CA SER A 27 -14.18 5.34 0.68
C SER A 27 -13.86 4.08 1.49
N ALA A 28 -12.58 3.84 1.73
CA ALA A 28 -12.11 2.72 2.55
C ALA A 28 -12.25 3.02 4.06
N THR A 29 -12.16 4.28 4.44
CA THR A 29 -12.32 4.76 5.82
C THR A 29 -13.42 5.83 5.85
N MET A 30 -14.03 6.06 7.01
CA MET A 30 -15.06 7.10 7.17
C MET A 30 -14.79 8.03 8.36
N PRO A 31 -13.65 8.75 8.37
CA PRO A 31 -13.40 9.77 9.38
C PRO A 31 -14.37 10.95 9.21
N LYS A 32 -14.50 11.78 10.25
CA LYS A 32 -15.51 12.85 10.33
C LYS A 32 -15.47 13.82 9.14
N LYS A 33 -14.28 14.07 8.60
CA LYS A 33 -14.08 14.91 7.40
C LYS A 33 -14.76 14.32 6.16
N ILE A 34 -14.56 13.03 5.88
CA ILE A 34 -15.21 12.34 4.76
C ILE A 34 -16.72 12.25 4.98
N GLN A 35 -17.17 12.02 6.22
CA GLN A 35 -18.61 12.02 6.55
C GLN A 35 -19.26 13.38 6.24
N ASN A 36 -18.60 14.48 6.61
CA ASN A 36 -19.07 15.82 6.34
C ASN A 36 -19.10 16.12 4.84
N PHE A 37 -18.08 15.70 4.10
CA PHE A 37 -18.07 15.81 2.64
C PHE A 37 -19.17 14.99 1.98
N ALA A 38 -19.39 13.75 2.41
CA ALA A 38 -20.46 12.90 1.88
C ALA A 38 -21.84 13.56 2.05
N LYS A 39 -22.07 14.21 3.20
CA LYS A 39 -23.32 14.95 3.47
C LYS A 39 -23.52 16.16 2.55
N SER A 40 -22.45 16.86 2.15
CA SER A 40 -22.56 18.00 1.24
C SER A 40 -22.59 17.59 -0.23
N ALA A 41 -21.96 16.47 -0.59
CA ALA A 41 -21.83 16.02 -1.97
C ALA A 41 -22.99 15.12 -2.45
N LEU A 42 -23.67 14.41 -1.54
CA LEU A 42 -24.67 13.39 -1.86
C LEU A 42 -26.08 13.80 -1.41
N VAL A 43 -27.09 13.46 -2.21
CA VAL A 43 -28.51 13.68 -1.88
C VAL A 43 -29.16 12.35 -1.47
N ARG A 44 -29.54 12.22 -0.19
CA ARG A 44 -30.14 11.00 0.39
C ARG A 44 -29.42 9.70 -0.03
N PRO A 45 -28.12 9.55 0.27
CA PRO A 45 -27.37 8.37 -0.15
C PRO A 45 -27.82 7.10 0.57
N VAL A 46 -27.77 5.97 -0.13
CA VAL A 46 -27.80 4.65 0.48
C VAL A 46 -26.36 4.27 0.83
N VAL A 47 -26.13 3.87 2.08
CA VAL A 47 -24.81 3.45 2.56
C VAL A 47 -24.71 1.93 2.47
N VAL A 48 -23.71 1.44 1.73
CA VAL A 48 -23.38 0.02 1.64
C VAL A 48 -22.02 -0.19 2.30
N ASN A 49 -22.00 -0.94 3.40
CA ASN A 49 -20.76 -1.28 4.12
C ASN A 49 -20.44 -2.75 3.88
N VAL A 50 -19.21 -3.03 3.44
CA VAL A 50 -18.67 -4.39 3.32
C VAL A 50 -17.62 -4.56 4.41
N GLY A 51 -17.87 -5.42 5.39
CA GLY A 51 -17.01 -5.59 6.58
C GLY A 51 -17.19 -4.50 7.64
N ARG A 52 -16.28 -4.44 8.62
CA ARG A 52 -16.19 -3.34 9.60
C ARG A 52 -15.36 -2.21 9.01
N ALA A 53 -15.95 -1.03 8.85
CA ALA A 53 -15.23 0.16 8.41
C ALA A 53 -14.04 0.46 9.35
N GLY A 54 -12.83 0.58 8.79
CA GLY A 54 -11.60 0.84 9.54
C GLY A 54 -11.01 -0.36 10.30
N ALA A 55 -11.57 -1.56 10.19
CA ALA A 55 -10.92 -2.76 10.72
C ALA A 55 -9.96 -3.35 9.68
N ALA A 56 -8.69 -3.54 10.05
CA ALA A 56 -7.83 -4.49 9.33
C ALA A 56 -8.55 -5.86 9.30
N SER A 57 -8.41 -6.61 8.20
CA SER A 57 -9.01 -7.95 8.12
C SER A 57 -8.59 -8.77 9.33
N LEU A 58 -9.55 -9.38 10.01
CA LEU A 58 -9.33 -10.29 11.14
C LEU A 58 -8.47 -11.50 10.75
N ASN A 59 -8.23 -11.71 9.46
CA ASN A 59 -7.47 -12.82 8.90
C ASN A 59 -5.99 -12.45 8.63
N VAL A 60 -5.51 -11.33 9.19
CA VAL A 60 -4.12 -10.89 9.06
C VAL A 60 -3.40 -11.03 10.40
N LEU A 61 -2.35 -11.87 10.44
CA LEU A 61 -1.43 -11.86 11.58
C LEU A 61 -0.48 -10.66 11.43
N GLN A 62 -0.41 -9.83 12.47
CA GLN A 62 0.47 -8.66 12.52
C GLN A 62 1.51 -8.85 13.62
N GLU A 63 2.79 -8.74 13.25
CA GLU A 63 3.91 -8.75 14.19
C GLU A 63 4.63 -7.41 14.12
N ILE A 64 5.02 -6.88 15.28
CA ILE A 64 5.83 -5.68 15.39
C ILE A 64 7.15 -6.07 16.02
N GLU A 65 8.25 -5.71 15.37
CA GLU A 65 9.59 -5.99 15.83
C GLU A 65 10.38 -4.69 15.95
N TYR A 66 10.92 -4.44 17.13
CA TYR A 66 11.79 -3.30 17.37
C TYR A 66 13.21 -3.62 16.91
N VAL A 67 13.70 -2.89 15.92
CA VAL A 67 14.99 -3.15 15.28
C VAL A 67 15.75 -1.86 15.13
N ARG A 68 17.03 -1.87 15.50
CA ARG A 68 17.89 -0.70 15.28
C ARG A 68 18.01 -0.43 13.79
N THR A 69 18.08 0.83 13.40
CA THR A 69 18.12 1.25 11.98
C THR A 69 19.22 0.52 11.20
N GLU A 70 20.40 0.38 11.80
CA GLU A 70 21.55 -0.34 11.23
C GLU A 70 21.32 -1.84 11.00
N ASP A 71 20.40 -2.45 11.76
CA ASP A 71 20.11 -3.89 11.74
C ASP A 71 18.87 -4.23 10.88
N LYS A 72 18.14 -3.23 10.36
CA LYS A 72 16.90 -3.50 9.61
C LYS A 72 17.14 -4.30 8.32
N LEU A 73 18.24 -4.04 7.61
CA LEU A 73 18.59 -4.76 6.37
C LEU A 73 18.88 -6.25 6.63
N THR A 74 19.67 -6.56 7.66
CA THR A 74 19.96 -7.94 8.04
C THR A 74 18.71 -8.65 8.52
N ARG A 75 17.85 -7.93 9.27
CA ARG A 75 16.59 -8.49 9.76
C ARG A 75 15.64 -8.91 8.64
N ILE A 76 15.59 -8.18 7.51
CA ILE A 76 14.77 -8.59 6.36
C ILE A 76 15.08 -10.04 5.95
N LEU A 77 16.34 -10.45 5.89
CA LEU A 77 16.69 -11.82 5.49
C LEU A 77 16.13 -12.87 6.46
N GLU A 78 16.18 -12.58 7.76
CA GLU A 78 15.62 -13.46 8.77
C GLU A 78 14.09 -13.53 8.66
N CYS A 79 13.43 -12.41 8.35
CA CYS A 79 12.00 -12.38 8.06
C CYS A 79 11.64 -13.20 6.81
N LEU A 80 12.43 -13.11 5.75
CA LEU A 80 12.24 -13.89 4.51
C LEU A 80 12.34 -15.41 4.73
N GLN A 81 12.96 -15.88 5.82
CA GLN A 81 13.01 -17.30 6.16
C GLN A 81 11.74 -17.82 6.85
N LYS A 82 10.88 -16.92 7.36
CA LYS A 82 9.66 -17.31 8.09
C LYS A 82 8.56 -17.83 7.17
N THR A 83 8.56 -17.43 5.90
CA THR A 83 7.48 -17.69 4.95
C THR A 83 8.04 -17.95 3.55
N PRO A 84 7.37 -18.78 2.73
CA PRO A 84 7.76 -18.94 1.34
C PRO A 84 7.42 -17.68 0.51
N PRO A 85 8.02 -17.52 -0.68
CA PRO A 85 7.57 -16.54 -1.65
C PRO A 85 6.08 -16.72 -1.99
N LYS A 86 5.33 -15.65 -2.29
CA LYS A 86 5.82 -14.31 -2.63
C LYS A 86 5.81 -13.34 -1.45
N VAL A 87 6.83 -12.48 -1.40
CA VAL A 87 6.98 -11.47 -0.35
C VAL A 87 6.96 -10.06 -0.91
N LEU A 88 6.19 -9.17 -0.28
CA LEU A 88 6.20 -7.73 -0.54
C LEU A 88 6.95 -7.01 0.56
N ILE A 89 7.82 -6.08 0.18
CA ILE A 89 8.52 -5.20 1.11
C ILE A 89 8.19 -3.75 0.76
N PHE A 90 7.68 -3.00 1.73
CA PHE A 90 7.41 -1.58 1.60
C PHE A 90 8.45 -0.76 2.35
N ALA A 91 8.97 0.27 1.69
CA ALA A 91 9.82 1.29 2.29
C ALA A 91 9.33 2.68 1.88
N GLU A 92 9.53 3.68 2.73
CA GLU A 92 9.00 5.01 2.49
C GLU A 92 9.76 5.71 1.34
N LYS A 93 11.09 5.61 1.36
CA LYS A 93 11.97 6.36 0.44
C LYS A 93 12.47 5.47 -0.69
N LYS A 94 12.62 6.08 -1.87
CA LYS A 94 13.19 5.42 -3.07
C LYS A 94 14.58 4.85 -2.81
N MET A 95 15.40 5.58 -2.06
CA MET A 95 16.75 5.17 -1.71
C MET A 95 16.77 3.90 -0.85
N ASP A 96 15.82 3.75 0.08
CA ASP A 96 15.71 2.54 0.90
C ASP A 96 15.24 1.34 0.05
N VAL A 97 14.32 1.56 -0.90
CA VAL A 97 13.94 0.53 -1.89
C VAL A 97 15.15 0.03 -2.68
N ASP A 98 15.98 0.95 -3.19
CA ASP A 98 17.18 0.58 -3.95
C ASP A 98 18.23 -0.11 -3.05
N ASN A 99 18.46 0.37 -1.83
CA ASN A 99 19.37 -0.26 -0.86
C ASN A 99 18.95 -1.69 -0.51
N ILE A 100 17.66 -1.92 -0.22
CA ILE A 100 17.11 -3.24 0.07
C ILE A 100 17.25 -4.14 -1.16
N TYR A 101 16.91 -3.64 -2.34
CA TYR A 101 17.03 -4.37 -3.60
C TYR A 101 18.47 -4.83 -3.86
N GLU A 102 19.45 -3.93 -3.76
CA GLU A 102 20.87 -4.26 -3.96
C GLU A 102 21.35 -5.28 -2.93
N TYR A 103 20.99 -5.08 -1.66
CA TYR A 103 21.35 -6.00 -0.59
C TYR A 103 20.81 -7.42 -0.84
N LEU A 104 19.52 -7.54 -1.18
CA LEU A 104 18.88 -8.83 -1.48
C LEU A 104 19.46 -9.49 -2.73
N LEU A 105 19.77 -8.70 -3.76
CA LEU A 105 20.39 -9.19 -4.98
C LEU A 105 21.78 -9.79 -4.69
N VAL A 106 22.60 -9.12 -3.88
CA VAL A 106 23.93 -9.63 -3.44
C VAL A 106 23.80 -10.92 -2.63
N LYS A 107 22.67 -11.11 -1.93
CA LYS A 107 22.36 -12.32 -1.15
C LYS A 107 21.75 -13.44 -1.99
N GLY A 108 21.60 -13.23 -3.30
CA GLY A 108 21.09 -14.24 -4.22
C GLY A 108 19.58 -14.41 -4.20
N VAL A 109 18.85 -13.40 -3.72
CA VAL A 109 17.38 -13.40 -3.73
C VAL A 109 16.86 -12.90 -5.08
N GLU A 110 15.88 -13.60 -5.65
CA GLU A 110 15.19 -13.16 -6.86
C GLU A 110 14.26 -11.99 -6.53
N VAL A 111 14.78 -10.77 -6.68
CA VAL A 111 14.11 -9.54 -6.24
C VAL A 111 13.85 -8.57 -7.40
N VAL A 112 12.81 -7.76 -7.26
CA VAL A 112 12.51 -6.60 -8.12
C VAL A 112 12.22 -5.36 -7.27
N SER A 113 12.63 -4.17 -7.74
CA SER A 113 12.33 -2.88 -7.12
C SER A 113 11.38 -2.03 -7.94
N ILE A 114 10.39 -1.41 -7.29
CA ILE A 114 9.37 -0.56 -7.93
C ILE A 114 9.24 0.77 -7.18
N HIS A 115 9.67 1.85 -7.80
CA HIS A 115 9.42 3.21 -7.32
C HIS A 115 9.38 4.20 -8.49
N GLY A 116 8.92 5.43 -8.24
CA GLY A 116 8.77 6.46 -9.28
C GLY A 116 10.09 7.01 -9.86
N GLY A 117 11.21 6.31 -9.70
CA GLY A 117 12.48 6.60 -10.38
C GLY A 117 12.90 5.51 -11.38
N LYS A 118 12.22 4.36 -11.40
CA LYS A 118 12.48 3.28 -12.36
C LYS A 118 11.87 3.64 -13.72
N ASP A 119 12.51 3.18 -14.80
CA ASP A 119 11.95 3.31 -16.14
C ASP A 119 10.63 2.54 -16.25
N GLN A 120 9.70 3.06 -17.05
CA GLN A 120 8.37 2.48 -17.19
C GLN A 120 8.40 1.05 -17.76
N ARG A 121 9.35 0.72 -18.65
CA ARG A 121 9.50 -0.63 -19.21
C ARG A 121 10.04 -1.60 -18.18
N ASP A 122 11.05 -1.18 -17.42
CA ASP A 122 11.65 -2.00 -16.35
C ASP A 122 10.62 -2.27 -15.26
N ARG A 123 9.86 -1.24 -14.88
CA ARG A 123 8.74 -1.35 -13.94
C ARG A 123 7.71 -2.36 -14.40
N HIS A 124 7.25 -2.27 -15.66
CA HIS A 124 6.25 -3.19 -16.19
C HIS A 124 6.77 -4.63 -16.22
N THR A 125 7.98 -4.84 -16.75
CA THR A 125 8.61 -6.16 -16.84
C THR A 125 8.77 -6.78 -15.45
N GLY A 126 9.26 -6.00 -14.50
CA GLY A 126 9.44 -6.43 -13.12
C GLY A 126 8.14 -6.83 -12.42
N ILE A 127 7.06 -6.06 -12.63
CA ILE A 127 5.72 -6.39 -12.11
C ILE A 127 5.22 -7.70 -12.71
N GLU A 128 5.38 -7.90 -14.01
CA GLU A 128 4.96 -9.15 -14.66
C GLU A 128 5.78 -10.35 -14.18
N ASP A 129 7.10 -10.20 -14.05
CA ASP A 129 7.97 -11.28 -13.58
C ASP A 129 7.62 -11.69 -12.14
N PHE A 130 7.35 -10.72 -11.26
CA PHE A 130 6.84 -11.00 -9.92
C PHE A 130 5.43 -11.63 -9.95
N ARG A 131 4.52 -11.15 -10.80
CA ARG A 131 3.17 -11.73 -10.95
C ARG A 131 3.24 -13.20 -11.41
N HIS A 132 4.16 -13.54 -12.31
CA HIS A 132 4.36 -14.91 -12.77
C HIS A 132 5.25 -15.77 -11.87
N GLY A 133 5.74 -15.23 -10.75
CA GLY A 133 6.56 -15.98 -9.79
C GLY A 133 7.99 -16.25 -10.24
N LYS A 134 8.50 -15.47 -11.21
CA LYS A 134 9.94 -15.47 -11.54
C LYS A 134 10.77 -14.67 -10.54
N LYS A 135 10.13 -13.77 -9.81
CA LYS A 135 10.71 -13.01 -8.69
C LYS A 135 9.97 -13.37 -7.42
N ASP A 136 10.74 -13.66 -6.38
CA ASP A 136 10.25 -14.08 -5.07
C ASP A 136 9.85 -12.88 -4.21
N VAL A 137 10.57 -11.76 -4.38
CA VAL A 137 10.42 -10.56 -3.58
C VAL A 137 10.19 -9.33 -4.47
N LEU A 138 9.22 -8.49 -4.11
CA LEU A 138 9.05 -7.16 -4.67
C LEU A 138 9.19 -6.11 -3.59
N VAL A 139 10.12 -5.18 -3.80
CA VAL A 139 10.38 -4.03 -2.91
C VAL A 139 9.80 -2.78 -3.56
N ALA A 140 8.97 -2.02 -2.84
CA ALA A 140 8.34 -0.84 -3.41
C ALA A 140 8.12 0.30 -2.41
N THR A 141 7.90 1.50 -2.94
CA THR A 141 7.28 2.57 -2.14
C THR A 141 5.76 2.47 -2.19
N ASP A 142 5.08 2.88 -1.11
CA ASP A 142 3.61 2.90 -0.99
C ASP A 142 2.93 3.60 -2.16
N VAL A 143 3.53 4.66 -2.67
CA VAL A 143 2.98 5.43 -3.80
C VAL A 143 3.06 4.64 -5.11
N ALA A 144 4.13 3.88 -5.31
CA ALA A 144 4.38 3.17 -6.56
C ALA A 144 3.61 1.84 -6.66
N SER A 145 3.26 1.25 -5.51
CA SER A 145 2.47 0.03 -5.41
C SER A 145 0.96 0.26 -5.45
N LYS A 146 0.48 1.48 -5.15
CA LYS A 146 -0.94 1.82 -5.23
C LYS A 146 -1.52 1.52 -6.61
N GLY A 147 -2.56 0.68 -6.63
CA GLY A 147 -3.24 0.24 -7.85
C GLY A 147 -2.66 -1.02 -8.50
N LEU A 148 -1.62 -1.62 -7.91
CA LEU A 148 -1.15 -2.95 -8.29
C LEU A 148 -1.87 -4.01 -7.44
N ASP A 149 -2.39 -5.03 -8.11
CA ASP A 149 -2.98 -6.21 -7.47
C ASP A 149 -2.05 -7.40 -7.65
N PHE A 150 -1.61 -7.96 -6.52
CA PHE A 150 -0.72 -9.12 -6.45
C PHE A 150 -1.40 -10.23 -5.67
N GLN A 151 -1.62 -11.37 -6.32
CA GLN A 151 -2.20 -12.56 -5.70
C GLN A 151 -1.12 -13.48 -5.12
N GLY A 152 -1.50 -14.23 -4.08
CA GLY A 152 -0.61 -15.21 -3.45
C GLY A 152 0.57 -14.58 -2.71
N ILE A 153 0.35 -13.42 -2.08
CA ILE A 153 1.33 -12.84 -1.17
C ILE A 153 1.23 -13.57 0.16
N GLU A 154 2.31 -14.23 0.53
CA GLU A 154 2.42 -14.99 1.78
C GLU A 154 2.88 -14.07 2.92
N HIS A 155 3.60 -12.99 2.60
CA HIS A 155 4.20 -12.13 3.59
C HIS A 155 4.36 -10.68 3.11
N VAL A 156 4.07 -9.74 4.00
CA VAL A 156 4.33 -8.31 3.80
C VAL A 156 5.27 -7.82 4.89
N ILE A 157 6.34 -7.13 4.51
CA ILE A 157 7.28 -6.49 5.43
C ILE A 157 7.19 -4.98 5.21
N ASN A 158 6.85 -4.23 6.25
CA ASN A 158 7.00 -2.78 6.26
C ASN A 158 8.35 -2.46 6.91
N TYR A 159 9.31 -2.03 6.08
CA TYR A 159 10.66 -1.66 6.50
C TYR A 159 10.65 -0.38 7.35
N ASP A 160 9.80 0.56 6.94
CA ASP A 160 9.50 1.77 7.69
C ASP A 160 8.08 1.66 8.25
N MET A 161 7.91 2.03 9.52
CA MET A 161 6.59 2.15 10.10
C MET A 161 5.89 3.37 9.48
N PRO A 162 4.71 3.21 8.87
CA PRO A 162 3.95 4.34 8.33
C PRO A 162 3.59 5.33 9.44
N GLU A 163 3.71 6.63 9.17
CA GLU A 163 3.37 7.70 10.12
C GLU A 163 1.87 7.69 10.49
N ASP A 164 1.01 7.22 9.57
CA ASP A 164 -0.44 7.16 9.74
C ASP A 164 -0.99 5.73 9.68
N ILE A 165 -1.74 5.37 10.73
CA ILE A 165 -2.37 4.05 10.92
C ILE A 165 -3.44 3.73 9.85
N GLU A 166 -3.92 4.73 9.11
CA GLU A 166 -4.99 4.54 8.12
C GLU A 166 -4.54 3.91 6.80
N ASN A 167 -3.23 3.77 6.56
CA ASN A 167 -2.68 3.27 5.28
C ASN A 167 -2.43 1.74 5.27
N TYR A 168 -2.93 0.98 6.25
CA TYR A 168 -2.62 -0.46 6.40
C TYR A 168 -3.44 -1.39 5.48
N GLY A 169 -2.71 -2.28 4.79
CA GLY A 169 -3.23 -3.25 3.82
C GLY A 169 -3.86 -4.51 4.43
N GLN A 170 -4.32 -5.39 3.53
CA GLN A 170 -5.14 -6.58 3.81
C GLN A 170 -4.40 -7.87 3.39
N SER A 171 -3.15 -8.07 3.82
CA SER A 171 -2.34 -9.28 3.50
C SER A 171 -2.31 -10.26 4.66
N PRO A 172 -2.38 -11.59 4.47
CA PRO A 172 -2.55 -12.58 5.55
C PRO A 172 -1.46 -12.57 6.64
N PHE A 173 -0.25 -12.13 6.32
CA PHE A 173 0.83 -11.91 7.30
C PHE A 173 1.54 -10.59 7.04
N MET A 174 1.73 -9.80 8.08
CA MET A 174 2.36 -8.49 8.01
C MET A 174 3.33 -8.28 9.18
N VAL A 175 4.58 -7.94 8.89
CA VAL A 175 5.62 -7.61 9.87
C VAL A 175 5.98 -6.13 9.74
N PHE A 176 6.08 -5.44 10.87
CA PHE A 176 6.58 -4.08 10.95
C PHE A 176 7.94 -4.07 11.65
N LEU A 177 8.94 -3.50 10.98
CA LEU A 177 10.24 -3.23 11.58
C LEU A 177 10.24 -1.79 12.09
N VAL A 178 10.03 -1.62 13.40
CA VAL A 178 10.00 -0.31 14.08
C VAL A 178 11.42 0.09 14.45
#